data_AF-A0A3M2XY18-F1
#
_entry.id   AF-A0A3M2XY18-F1
#
_cell.length_a   1.000
_cell.length_b   1.000
_cell.length_c   1.000
_cell.angle_alpha   90.00
_cell.angle_beta   90.00
_cell.angle_gamma   90.00
#
_symmetry.space_group_name_H-M   'P 1'
#
loop_
_entity.id
_entity.type
_entity.pdbx_description
1 polymer ?
#
loop_
_entity_poly.entity_id
_entity_poly.type
_entity_poly.pdbx_seq_one_letter_code
_entity_poly.pdbx_strand_id
1 'polypeptide(L)' 'AYWETAAILERHMIDGRPQFDILVCGNDRIAFCAYQLLLGRGLKIPADVAVLGYDNMIGIAELFIPALTTVQ' A
#
# COMPACT_ATOMS: atom_id res chain seq x y z
N ALA A 1 13.33 -3.65 -3.31
CA ALA A 1 12.11 -2.91 -2.93
C ALA A 1 10.83 -3.59 -3.42
N TYR A 2 10.45 -3.52 -4.71
CA TYR A 2 9.14 -4.02 -5.18
C TYR A 2 8.85 -5.50 -4.87
N TRP A 3 9.85 -6.36 -5.07
CA TRP A 3 9.76 -7.81 -4.79
C TRP A 3 9.82 -8.13 -3.29
N GLU A 4 10.25 -7.18 -2.45
CA GLU A 4 10.33 -7.32 -1.00
C GLU A 4 9.05 -6.86 -0.31
N THR A 5 8.24 -6.01 -0.95
CA THR A 5 7.02 -5.41 -0.38
C THR A 5 6.12 -6.46 0.27
N ALA A 6 5.89 -7.59 -0.42
CA ALA A 6 5.09 -8.69 0.11
C ALA A 6 5.70 -9.31 1.36
N ALA A 7 7.00 -9.63 1.33
CA ALA A 7 7.70 -10.24 2.46
C ALA A 7 7.78 -9.30 3.68
N ILE A 8 7.92 -7.99 3.46
CA ILE A 8 7.94 -6.98 4.52
C ILE A 8 6.55 -6.84 5.16
N LEU A 9 5.50 -6.76 4.34
CA LEU A 9 4.12 -6.66 4.83
C LEU A 9 3.75 -7.91 5.64
N GLU A 10 4.03 -9.11 5.15
CA GLU A 10 3.74 -10.36 5.84
C GLU A 10 4.36 -10.44 7.24
N ARG A 11 5.58 -9.93 7.43
CA ARG A 11 6.23 -9.92 8.76
C ARG A 11 5.50 -9.07 9.79
N HIS A 12 4.65 -8.15 9.34
CA HIS A 12 3.88 -7.24 10.19
C HIS A 12 2.38 -7.55 10.16
N MET A 13 2.01 -8.75 9.72
CA MET A 13 0.64 -9.26 9.78
C MET A 13 0.55 -10.33 10.88
N ILE A 14 -0.47 -10.24 11.73
CA ILE A 14 -0.80 -11.28 12.72
C ILE A 14 -2.28 -11.62 12.55
N ASP A 15 -2.60 -12.92 12.43
CA ASP A 15 -3.95 -13.42 12.20
C ASP A 15 -4.67 -12.74 11.01
N GLY A 16 -3.92 -12.46 9.95
CA GLY A 16 -4.44 -11.80 8.75
C GLY A 16 -4.74 -10.31 8.93
N ARG A 17 -4.29 -9.68 10.02
CA ARG A 17 -4.48 -8.25 10.29
C ARG A 17 -3.14 -7.50 10.38
N PRO A 18 -3.05 -6.29 9.81
CA PRO A 18 -1.86 -5.46 9.94
C PRO A 18 -1.65 -5.04 11.39
N GLN A 19 -0.40 -5.09 11.85
CA GLN A 19 0.03 -4.60 13.17
C GLN A 19 0.47 -3.12 13.12
N PHE A 20 -0.07 -2.38 12.16
CA PHE A 20 0.27 -0.99 11.87
C PHE A 20 -0.94 -0.31 11.21
N ASP A 21 -1.06 0.99 11.41
CA ASP A 21 -2.20 1.76 10.88
C ASP A 21 -1.92 2.34 9.49
N ILE A 22 -0.65 2.56 9.14
CA ILE A 22 -0.24 3.19 7.87
C ILE A 22 1.03 2.56 7.28
N LEU A 23 1.02 2.34 5.97
CA LEU A 23 2.20 2.01 5.20
C LEU A 23 2.69 3.24 4.42
N VAL A 24 3.90 3.69 4.70
CA VAL A 24 4.57 4.77 3.96
C VAL A 24 5.49 4.16 2.91
N CYS A 25 5.18 4.43 1.64
CA CYS A 25 5.90 3.89 0.49
C CYS A 25 6.84 4.95 -0.08
N GLY A 26 8.08 4.54 -0.37
CA GLY A 26 9.09 5.44 -0.95
C GLY A 26 8.81 5.89 -2.39
N ASN A 27 7.82 5.31 -3.07
CA ASN A 27 7.20 5.86 -4.27
C ASN A 27 5.84 5.20 -4.57
N ASP A 28 5.07 5.79 -5.47
CA ASP A 28 3.73 5.34 -5.87
C ASP A 28 3.71 3.94 -6.50
N ARG A 29 4.81 3.49 -7.14
CA ARG A 29 4.88 2.12 -7.68
C ARG A 29 4.96 1.08 -6.55
N ILE A 30 5.67 1.39 -5.46
CA ILE A 30 5.72 0.51 -4.28
C ILE A 30 4.34 0.50 -3.61
N ALA A 31 3.72 1.69 -3.48
CA ALA A 31 2.37 1.83 -2.96
C ALA A 31 1.37 1.00 -3.76
N PHE A 32 1.50 0.97 -5.08
CA PHE A 32 0.64 0.15 -5.95
C PHE A 32 0.78 -1.35 -5.65
N CYS A 33 2.01 -1.86 -5.54
CA CYS A 33 2.24 -3.26 -5.17
C CYS A 33 1.62 -3.60 -3.81
N ALA A 34 1.77 -2.72 -2.81
CA ALA A 34 1.17 -2.90 -1.50
C ALA A 34 -0.37 -2.88 -1.57
N TYR A 35 -0.95 -1.95 -2.33
CA TYR A 35 -2.39 -1.85 -2.56
C TYR A 35 -2.97 -3.19 -3.06
N GLN A 36 -2.37 -3.76 -4.10
CA GLN A 36 -2.84 -5.03 -4.67
C GLN A 36 -2.74 -6.18 -3.65
N LEU A 37 -1.68 -6.20 -2.85
CA LEU A 37 -1.49 -7.22 -1.82
C LEU A 37 -2.55 -7.13 -0.70
N LEU A 38 -2.79 -5.91 -0.21
CA LEU A 38 -3.73 -5.62 0.88
C LEU A 38 -5.18 -5.85 0.44
N LEU A 39 -5.57 -5.32 -0.73
CA LEU A 39 -6.88 -5.56 -1.32
C LEU A 39 -7.10 -7.05 -1.62
N GLY A 40 -6.08 -7.74 -2.13
CA GLY A 40 -6.12 -9.19 -2.36
C GLY A 40 -6.30 -10.04 -1.10
N ARG A 41 -5.99 -9.48 0.08
CA ARG A 41 -6.26 -10.08 1.42
C ARG A 41 -7.62 -9.71 1.97
N GLY A 42 -8.42 -8.94 1.23
CA GLY A 42 -9.73 -8.46 1.66
C GLY A 42 -9.67 -7.28 2.65
N LEU A 43 -8.49 -6.68 2.85
CA LEU A 43 -8.34 -5.49 3.68
C LEU A 43 -8.88 -4.26 2.93
N LYS A 44 -9.55 -3.39 3.67
CA LYS A 44 -10.10 -2.14 3.16
C LYS A 44 -9.09 -1.02 3.37
N ILE A 45 -8.80 -0.29 2.30
CA ILE A 45 -8.00 0.93 2.37
C ILE A 45 -8.97 2.12 2.29
N PRO A 46 -8.91 3.13 3.18
CA PRO A 46 -7.98 3.27 4.30
C PRO A 46 -8.48 2.65 5.63
N ALA A 47 -9.63 1.98 5.65
CA ALA A 47 -10.33 1.64 6.91
C ALA A 47 -9.59 0.64 7.81
N ASP A 48 -8.96 -0.38 7.23
CA ASP A 48 -8.17 -1.37 7.97
C ASP A 48 -6.68 -0.99 8.00
N VAL A 49 -6.21 -0.32 6.94
CA VAL A 49 -4.84 0.22 6.86
C VAL A 49 -4.78 1.33 5.81
N ALA A 50 -4.12 2.44 6.15
CA ALA A 50 -3.84 3.53 5.23
C ALA A 50 -2.55 3.28 4.42
N VAL A 51 -2.47 3.86 3.22
CA VAL A 51 -1.28 3.82 2.37
C VAL A 51 -0.94 5.23 1.90
N LEU A 52 0.31 5.64 2.10
CA LEU A 52 0.87 6.91 1.64
C LEU A 52 1.96 6.63 0.60
N GLY A 53 1.86 7.28 -0.55
CA GLY A 53 2.85 7.26 -1.63
C GLY A 53 3.78 8.48 -1.64
N TYR A 54 4.68 8.48 -2.63
CA TYR A 54 5.66 9.53 -2.89
C TYR A 54 5.92 9.61 -4.42
N ASP A 55 6.31 10.77 -4.93
CA ASP A 55 6.55 11.17 -6.33
C ASP A 55 5.34 11.66 -7.15
N ASN A 56 4.09 11.39 -6.73
CA ASN A 56 2.87 11.73 -7.48
C ASN A 56 2.97 11.35 -8.98
N MET A 57 3.24 10.06 -9.25
CA MET A 57 3.46 9.55 -10.60
C MET A 57 2.18 9.57 -11.44
N ILE A 58 2.16 10.46 -12.43
CA ILE A 58 1.07 10.57 -13.43
C ILE A 58 0.92 9.23 -14.18
N GLY A 59 -0.32 8.81 -14.40
CA GLY A 59 -0.68 7.53 -15.02
C GLY A 59 -0.69 6.33 -14.06
N ILE A 60 0.12 6.36 -12.99
CA ILE A 60 0.03 5.36 -11.91
C ILE A 60 -1.05 5.75 -10.90
N ALA A 61 -1.16 7.05 -10.57
CA ALA A 61 -2.17 7.57 -9.65
C ALA A 61 -3.62 7.20 -10.05
N GLU A 62 -3.89 7.07 -11.35
CA GLU A 62 -5.21 6.74 -11.91
C GLU A 62 -5.61 5.26 -11.71
N LEU A 63 -4.66 4.38 -11.37
CA LEU A 63 -4.89 2.95 -11.20
C LEU A 63 -5.40 2.59 -9.80
N PHE A 64 -5.41 3.54 -8.86
CA PHE A 64 -5.77 3.30 -7.46
C PHE A 64 -7.27 3.46 -7.24
N ILE A 65 -7.88 2.44 -6.63
CA ILE A 65 -9.26 2.48 -6.15
C ILE A 65 -9.30 1.90 -4.73
N PRO A 66 -9.57 2.72 -3.69
CA PRO A 66 -9.72 4.18 -3.72
C PRO A 66 -8.42 4.89 -4.08
N ALA A 67 -8.49 6.18 -4.44
CA ALA A 67 -7.34 6.99 -4.87
C ALA A 67 -6.21 7.02 -3.82
N LEU A 68 -4.96 7.01 -4.29
CA LEU A 68 -3.77 7.05 -3.44
C LEU A 68 -3.53 8.48 -2.91
N THR A 69 -3.26 8.60 -1.61
CA THR A 69 -2.65 9.82 -1.05
C THR A 69 -1.15 9.78 -1.31
N THR A 70 -0.59 10.80 -1.95
CA THR A 70 0.83 10.87 -2.33
C THR A 70 1.35 12.30 -2.22
N VAL A 71 2.67 12.45 -2.06
CA VAL A 71 3.38 13.74 -1.91
C VAL A 71 4.60 13.80 -2.84
N GLN A 72 5.22 14.98 -2.95
CA GLN A 72 6.46 15.23 -3.70
C GLN A 72 7.58 15.69 -2.76
#